data_AF-A0A7S0W4K4-F1
#
_entry.id   AF-A0A7S0W4K4-F1
#
_cell.length_a   1.000
_cell.length_b   1.000
_cell.length_c   1.000
_cell.angle_alpha   90.00
_cell.angle_beta   90.00
_cell.angle_gamma   90.00
#
_symmetry.space_group_name_H-M   'P 1'
#
loop_
_entity.id
_entity.type
_entity.pdbx_description
1 polymer ?
#
loop_
_entity_poly.entity_id
_entity_poly.type
_entity_poly.pdbx_seq_one_letter_code
_entity_poly.pdbx_strand_id
1 'polypeptide(L)'
;MTALKTFHDRNPDFAMQINVTRHPYSFIGDMDTSKGYQGGLRSGTWHTGLMDYTDGTEEGALAAEAGLQQVGGEAGIRFDFGVRTDWQPMNSQRLLLWAGRFGKQEEFMTALNKRHFEQRASASDDATLLEAAAEVGLDTGAAGEFLATDDLKDDVWASYGSTIRKGVRAIPYLVFSAPALGMVGGPFRPRGEREPITINGSMNPQVFLSVLERFRDATLR
;
A
#
# COMPACT_ATOMS: atom_id res chain seq x y z
N MET A 1 19.61 2.01 -8.36
CA MET A 1 20.04 1.55 -7.01
C MET A 1 19.01 2.05 -6.00
N THR A 2 18.55 1.21 -5.06
CA THR A 2 17.47 1.59 -4.13
C THR A 2 17.95 2.61 -3.08
N ALA A 3 17.01 3.36 -2.51
CA ALA A 3 17.30 4.34 -1.46
C ALA A 3 17.97 3.72 -0.24
N LEU A 4 17.45 2.58 0.23
CA LEU A 4 17.97 1.88 1.41
C LEU A 4 19.38 1.33 1.17
N LYS A 5 19.66 0.75 -0.01
CA LYS A 5 21.02 0.31 -0.35
C LYS A 5 21.99 1.48 -0.36
N THR A 6 21.61 2.57 -1.02
CA THR A 6 22.45 3.78 -1.08
C THR A 6 22.70 4.36 0.32
N PHE A 7 21.68 4.36 1.18
CA PHE A 7 21.81 4.78 2.57
C PHE A 7 22.80 3.90 3.33
N HIS A 8 22.69 2.57 3.22
CA HIS A 8 23.60 1.63 3.88
C HIS A 8 25.04 1.77 3.39
N ASP A 9 25.25 1.85 2.07
CA ASP A 9 26.59 2.03 1.48
C ASP A 9 27.27 3.33 1.99
N ARG A 10 26.49 4.37 2.26
CA ARG A 10 26.97 5.67 2.81
C ARG A 10 27.15 5.67 4.33
N ASN A 11 26.53 4.73 5.04
CA ASN A 11 26.47 4.70 6.49
C ASN A 11 26.72 3.27 7.00
N PRO A 12 27.90 2.68 6.71
CA PRO A 12 28.16 1.27 6.99
C PRO A 12 28.06 0.91 8.48
N ASP A 13 28.33 1.88 9.36
CA ASP A 13 28.33 1.69 10.81
C ASP A 13 27.00 2.09 11.48
N PHE A 14 25.99 2.52 10.71
CA PHE A 14 24.70 2.92 11.25
C PHE A 14 23.68 1.78 11.17
N ALA A 15 23.34 1.22 12.34
CA ALA A 15 22.26 0.24 12.44
C ALA A 15 20.90 0.95 12.41
N MET A 16 20.04 0.57 11.44
CA MET A 16 18.66 1.03 11.34
C MET A 16 17.72 -0.16 11.26
N GLN A 17 16.72 -0.19 12.12
CA GLN A 17 15.58 -1.10 11.98
C GLN A 17 14.38 -0.31 11.45
N ILE A 18 13.78 -0.82 10.37
CA ILE A 18 12.57 -0.25 9.76
C ILE A 18 11.46 -1.28 9.91
N ASN A 19 10.38 -0.87 10.58
CA ASN A 19 9.16 -1.66 10.64
C ASN A 19 8.16 -1.04 9.68
N VAL A 20 7.67 -1.83 8.72
CA VAL A 20 6.68 -1.40 7.73
C VAL A 20 5.34 -2.01 8.09
N THR A 21 4.30 -1.19 8.16
CA THR A 21 2.92 -1.63 8.39
C THR A 21 2.02 -1.07 7.30
N ARG A 22 1.16 -1.92 6.73
CA ARG A 22 0.17 -1.48 5.73
C ARG A 22 -1.17 -1.22 6.38
N HIS A 23 -1.81 -0.14 5.94
CA HIS A 23 -3.18 0.19 6.31
C HIS A 23 -4.10 0.06 5.10
N PRO A 24 -5.24 -0.64 5.23
CA PRO A 24 -6.24 -0.69 4.17
C PRO A 24 -6.70 0.68 3.72
N TYR A 25 -6.81 0.86 2.40
CA TYR A 25 -7.30 2.07 1.77
C TYR A 25 -8.28 1.74 0.65
N SER A 26 -9.29 2.58 0.49
CA SER A 26 -10.20 2.59 -0.66
C SER A 26 -10.40 4.04 -1.10
N PHE A 27 -10.32 4.29 -2.41
CA PHE A 27 -10.59 5.61 -2.99
C PHE A 27 -12.01 6.11 -2.69
N ILE A 28 -12.94 5.18 -2.46
CA ILE A 28 -14.34 5.47 -2.12
C ILE A 28 -14.64 5.30 -0.62
N GLY A 29 -13.61 5.07 0.21
CA GLY A 29 -13.75 5.03 1.66
C GLY A 29 -14.72 3.96 2.16
N ASP A 30 -15.42 4.29 3.24
CA ASP A 30 -16.46 3.47 3.89
C ASP A 30 -17.86 3.72 3.29
N MET A 31 -17.94 4.24 2.06
CA MET A 31 -19.22 4.45 1.40
C MET A 31 -19.89 3.11 1.06
N ASP A 32 -21.20 3.03 1.33
CA ASP A 32 -22.05 1.90 0.97
C ASP A 32 -22.31 1.88 -0.55
N THR A 33 -21.64 0.96 -1.23
CA THR A 33 -21.74 0.78 -2.68
C THR A 33 -22.90 -0.12 -3.10
N SER A 34 -23.63 -0.75 -2.17
CA SER A 34 -24.78 -1.61 -2.47
C SER A 34 -25.93 -0.89 -3.18
N LYS A 35 -25.91 0.45 -3.16
CA LYS A 35 -26.90 1.32 -3.82
C LYS A 35 -26.43 1.92 -5.14
N GLY A 36 -25.29 1.46 -5.65
CA GLY A 36 -24.66 1.98 -6.87
C GLY A 36 -23.81 3.22 -6.58
N TYR A 37 -22.51 3.13 -6.86
CA TYR A 37 -21.62 4.28 -6.80
C TYR A 37 -21.91 5.22 -7.97
N GLN A 38 -22.33 6.45 -7.70
CA GLN A 38 -22.61 7.46 -8.73
C GLN A 38 -21.36 8.24 -9.18
N GLY A 39 -20.19 8.00 -8.57
CA GLY A 39 -18.95 8.75 -8.84
C GLY A 39 -18.11 8.22 -10.01
N GLY A 40 -18.74 7.60 -11.01
CA GLY A 40 -18.08 7.25 -12.27
C GLY A 40 -17.33 5.92 -12.28
N LEU A 41 -16.73 5.48 -11.17
CA LEU A 41 -15.95 4.23 -11.12
C LEU A 41 -16.85 2.98 -11.18
N ARG A 42 -16.97 2.38 -12.37
CA ARG A 42 -17.75 1.15 -12.55
C ARG A 42 -16.91 -0.07 -12.18
N SER A 43 -17.57 -1.14 -11.74
CA SER A 43 -16.92 -2.46 -11.67
C SER A 43 -16.54 -2.89 -13.09
N GLY A 44 -15.28 -3.27 -13.31
CA GLY A 44 -14.79 -3.59 -14.64
C GLY A 44 -13.35 -4.05 -14.61
N THR A 45 -12.63 -3.80 -15.70
CA THR A 45 -11.18 -4.00 -15.75
C THR A 45 -10.45 -2.74 -15.27
N TRP A 46 -9.15 -2.87 -15.03
CA TRP A 46 -8.33 -1.71 -14.71
C TRP A 46 -8.33 -0.67 -15.84
N HIS A 47 -8.33 -1.10 -17.11
CA HIS A 47 -8.52 -0.23 -18.27
C HIS A 47 -9.82 0.58 -18.18
N THR A 48 -10.96 -0.06 -17.87
CA THR A 48 -12.21 0.68 -17.71
C THR A 48 -12.17 1.66 -16.54
N GLY A 49 -11.46 1.30 -15.46
CA GLY A 49 -11.22 2.23 -14.34
C GLY A 49 -10.36 3.43 -14.73
N LEU A 50 -9.37 3.25 -15.60
CA LEU A 50 -8.57 4.34 -16.16
C LEU A 50 -9.39 5.22 -17.10
N MET A 51 -10.26 4.62 -17.92
CA MET A 51 -11.19 5.36 -18.77
C MET A 51 -12.11 6.25 -17.92
N ASP A 52 -12.70 5.72 -16.85
CA ASP A 52 -13.51 6.51 -15.91
C ASP A 52 -12.69 7.64 -15.24
N TYR A 53 -11.40 7.42 -15.00
CA TYR A 53 -10.47 8.41 -14.45
C TYR A 53 -10.07 9.50 -15.46
N THR A 54 -10.07 9.20 -16.76
CA THR A 54 -9.66 10.11 -17.84
C THR A 54 -10.85 10.59 -18.67
N ASP A 55 -11.85 11.13 -17.99
CA ASP A 55 -13.06 11.75 -18.55
C ASP A 55 -13.89 10.83 -19.48
N GLY A 56 -13.74 9.51 -19.36
CA GLY A 56 -14.45 8.52 -20.17
C GLY A 56 -13.90 8.31 -21.58
N THR A 57 -12.66 8.75 -21.85
CA THR A 57 -12.05 8.69 -23.19
C THR A 57 -11.09 7.51 -23.35
N GLU A 58 -11.17 6.83 -24.50
CA GLU A 58 -10.23 5.77 -24.89
C GLU A 58 -8.80 6.33 -24.99
N GLU A 59 -8.65 7.49 -25.62
CA GLU A 59 -7.35 8.16 -25.77
C GLU A 59 -6.72 8.48 -24.41
N GLY A 60 -7.52 8.99 -23.45
CA GLY A 60 -7.05 9.26 -22.10
C GLY A 60 -6.61 7.99 -21.37
N ALA A 61 -7.39 6.91 -21.48
CA ALA A 61 -7.05 5.63 -20.87
C ALA A 61 -5.73 5.09 -21.42
N LEU A 62 -5.58 5.05 -22.75
CA LEU A 62 -4.35 4.59 -23.40
C LEU A 62 -3.14 5.46 -23.05
N ALA A 63 -3.30 6.77 -22.91
CA ALA A 63 -2.24 7.67 -22.46
C ALA A 63 -1.82 7.38 -21.00
N ALA A 64 -2.79 7.14 -20.11
CA ALA A 64 -2.51 6.76 -18.72
C ALA A 64 -1.81 5.40 -18.62
N GLU A 65 -2.26 4.42 -19.41
CA GLU A 65 -1.65 3.10 -19.52
C GLU A 65 -0.20 3.19 -20.02
N ALA A 66 0.07 3.99 -21.06
CA ALA A 66 1.41 4.20 -21.57
C ALA A 66 2.34 4.78 -20.50
N GLY A 67 1.86 5.76 -19.71
CA GLY A 67 2.59 6.32 -18.58
C GLY A 67 2.89 5.27 -17.49
N LEU A 68 1.89 4.46 -17.14
CA LEU A 68 2.05 3.36 -16.19
C LEU A 68 3.02 2.28 -16.69
N GLN A 69 2.98 1.93 -17.97
CA GLN A 69 3.91 0.97 -18.57
C GLN A 69 5.35 1.49 -18.55
N GLN A 70 5.56 2.78 -18.81
CA GLN A 70 6.89 3.38 -18.73
C GLN A 70 7.45 3.27 -17.30
N VAL A 71 6.69 3.74 -16.30
CA VAL A 71 7.13 3.71 -14.89
C VAL A 71 7.25 2.27 -14.39
N GLY A 72 6.32 1.40 -14.79
CA GLY A 72 6.35 -0.03 -14.49
C GLY A 72 7.61 -0.68 -15.04
N GLY A 73 7.98 -0.40 -16.30
CA GLY A 73 9.19 -0.91 -16.93
C GLY A 73 10.47 -0.54 -16.18
N GLU A 74 10.57 0.70 -15.68
CA GLU A 74 11.68 1.15 -14.83
C GLU A 74 11.77 0.36 -13.50
N ALA A 75 10.63 -0.09 -12.98
CA ALA A 75 10.52 -0.89 -11.76
C ALA A 75 10.51 -2.42 -12.02
N GLY A 76 10.56 -2.86 -13.28
CA GLY A 76 10.47 -4.27 -13.67
C GLY A 76 9.06 -4.88 -13.58
N ILE A 77 8.02 -4.07 -13.59
CA ILE A 77 6.60 -4.46 -13.55
C ILE A 77 6.02 -4.39 -14.96
N ARG A 78 5.36 -5.46 -15.42
CA ARG A 78 4.65 -5.47 -16.71
C ARG A 78 3.15 -5.48 -16.47
N PHE A 79 2.55 -4.29 -16.56
CA PHE A 79 1.14 -4.13 -16.25
C PHE A 79 0.23 -4.82 -17.28
N ASP A 80 -0.83 -5.48 -16.78
CA ASP A 80 -1.95 -6.00 -17.55
C ASP A 80 -3.22 -5.24 -17.10
N PHE A 81 -3.69 -4.34 -17.96
CA PHE A 81 -4.85 -3.49 -17.69
C PHE A 81 -6.19 -4.22 -17.90
N GLY A 82 -6.16 -5.47 -18.37
CA GLY A 82 -7.34 -6.31 -18.55
C GLY A 82 -7.81 -7.00 -17.28
N VAL A 83 -7.13 -6.82 -16.14
CA VAL A 83 -7.51 -7.44 -14.86
C VAL A 83 -8.78 -6.82 -14.28
N ARG A 84 -9.68 -7.67 -13.77
CA ARG A 84 -10.87 -7.22 -13.03
C ARG A 84 -10.46 -6.52 -11.74
N THR A 85 -10.97 -5.31 -11.53
CA THR A 85 -10.63 -4.47 -10.37
C THR A 85 -11.86 -4.13 -9.55
N ASP A 86 -11.68 -4.09 -8.23
CA ASP A 86 -12.66 -3.63 -7.26
C ASP A 86 -12.07 -2.44 -6.49
N TRP A 87 -12.91 -1.45 -6.21
CA TRP A 87 -12.53 -0.23 -5.49
C TRP A 87 -12.56 -0.42 -3.98
N GLN A 88 -13.19 -1.49 -3.49
CA GLN A 88 -13.23 -1.90 -2.08
C GLN A 88 -12.94 -3.41 -1.97
N PRO A 89 -11.72 -3.90 -2.31
CA PRO A 89 -11.40 -5.33 -2.30
C PRO A 89 -11.29 -5.87 -0.86
N MET A 90 -12.43 -6.10 -0.23
CA MET A 90 -12.57 -6.35 1.21
C MET A 90 -11.75 -7.57 1.66
N ASN A 91 -11.90 -8.72 1.00
CA ASN A 91 -11.16 -9.93 1.36
C ASN A 91 -9.64 -9.78 1.17
N SER A 92 -9.19 -9.02 0.17
CA SER A 92 -7.76 -8.68 0.00
C SER A 92 -7.22 -7.94 1.23
N GLN A 93 -7.92 -6.89 1.66
CA GLN A 93 -7.47 -6.10 2.80
C GLN A 93 -7.58 -6.85 4.13
N ARG A 94 -8.62 -7.69 4.29
CA ARG A 94 -8.75 -8.58 5.44
C ARG A 94 -7.59 -9.57 5.53
N LEU A 95 -7.26 -10.23 4.42
CA LEU A 95 -6.17 -11.21 4.39
C LEU A 95 -4.80 -10.55 4.55
N LEU A 96 -4.62 -9.30 4.08
CA LEU A 96 -3.45 -8.48 4.36
C LEU A 96 -3.26 -8.23 5.87
N LEU A 97 -4.33 -7.88 6.58
CA LEU A 97 -4.27 -7.69 8.03
C LEU A 97 -3.99 -9.02 8.76
N TRP A 98 -4.64 -10.10 8.33
CA TRP A 98 -4.40 -11.45 8.87
C TRP A 98 -2.96 -11.93 8.66
N ALA A 99 -2.40 -11.75 7.46
CA ALA A 99 -1.00 -12.06 7.14
C ALA A 99 -0.02 -11.28 8.04
N GLY A 100 -0.42 -10.11 8.53
CA GLY A 100 0.35 -9.32 9.48
C GLY A 100 0.55 -9.97 10.85
N ARG A 101 -0.37 -10.85 11.26
CA ARG A 101 -0.21 -11.66 12.49
C ARG A 101 1.00 -12.60 12.41
N PHE A 102 1.48 -12.88 11.20
CA PHE A 102 2.63 -13.73 10.91
C PHE A 102 3.85 -12.95 10.42
N GLY A 103 3.80 -11.61 10.43
CA GLY A 103 4.86 -10.75 9.89
C GLY A 103 5.02 -10.84 8.36
N LYS A 104 3.96 -11.21 7.64
CA LYS A 104 3.98 -11.48 6.19
C LYS A 104 3.18 -10.48 5.35
N GLN A 105 2.87 -9.28 5.87
CA GLN A 105 2.06 -8.29 5.13
C GLN A 105 2.70 -7.88 3.81
N GLU A 106 3.98 -7.53 3.82
CA GLU A 106 4.68 -7.02 2.63
C GLU A 106 4.87 -8.12 1.58
N GLU A 107 5.30 -9.31 2.01
CA GLU A 107 5.47 -10.43 1.10
C GLU A 107 4.13 -10.83 0.47
N PHE A 108 3.07 -10.97 1.29
CA PHE A 108 1.73 -11.30 0.80
C PHE A 108 1.23 -10.27 -0.21
N MET A 109 1.32 -8.98 0.11
CA MET A 109 0.84 -7.93 -0.79
C MET A 109 1.66 -7.84 -2.07
N THR A 110 2.97 -8.13 -2.00
CA THR A 110 3.84 -8.22 -3.18
C THR A 110 3.41 -9.38 -4.09
N ALA A 111 3.19 -10.57 -3.52
CA ALA A 111 2.72 -11.75 -4.25
C ALA A 111 1.34 -11.54 -4.87
N LEU A 112 0.43 -10.89 -4.14
CA LEU A 112 -0.91 -10.56 -4.62
C LEU A 112 -0.90 -9.51 -5.73
N ASN A 113 -0.12 -8.44 -5.56
CA ASN A 113 0.01 -7.38 -6.57
C ASN A 113 0.61 -7.90 -7.87
N LYS A 114 1.59 -8.80 -7.81
CA LYS A 114 2.14 -9.44 -9.00
C LYS A 114 1.07 -10.21 -9.78
N ARG A 115 0.23 -10.99 -9.10
CA ARG A 115 -0.90 -11.70 -9.71
C ARG A 115 -1.91 -10.75 -10.34
N HIS A 116 -2.26 -9.70 -9.60
CA HIS A 116 -3.24 -8.71 -10.03
C HIS A 116 -2.76 -7.90 -11.22
N PHE A 117 -1.63 -7.23 -11.06
CA PHE A 117 -1.14 -6.26 -12.01
C PHE A 117 -0.40 -6.87 -13.20
N GLU A 118 0.12 -8.10 -13.11
CA GLU A 118 0.93 -8.67 -14.20
C GLU A 118 0.37 -9.98 -14.77
N GLN A 119 -0.51 -10.67 -14.05
CA GLN A 119 -0.99 -12.02 -14.43
C GLN A 119 -2.50 -12.07 -14.64
N ARG A 120 -3.16 -10.91 -14.61
CA ARG A 120 -4.59 -10.75 -14.88
C ARG A 120 -5.49 -11.56 -13.94
N ALA A 121 -5.03 -11.81 -12.71
CA ALA A 121 -5.78 -12.52 -11.67
C ALA A 121 -6.28 -11.53 -10.60
N SER A 122 -7.60 -11.38 -10.43
CA SER A 122 -8.13 -10.31 -9.59
C SER A 122 -7.74 -10.47 -8.13
N ALA A 123 -7.35 -9.37 -7.49
CA ALA A 123 -7.12 -9.34 -6.04
C ALA A 123 -8.42 -9.49 -5.22
N SER A 124 -9.59 -9.46 -5.87
CA SER A 124 -10.89 -9.70 -5.23
C SER A 124 -11.34 -11.15 -5.31
N ASP A 125 -10.57 -12.04 -5.95
CA ASP A 125 -10.88 -13.47 -6.02
C ASP A 125 -10.19 -14.23 -4.89
N ASP A 126 -10.96 -14.98 -4.10
CA ASP A 126 -10.41 -15.78 -2.98
C ASP A 126 -9.36 -16.79 -3.46
N ALA A 127 -9.49 -17.36 -4.66
CA ALA A 127 -8.48 -18.24 -5.23
C ALA A 127 -7.12 -17.53 -5.41
N THR A 128 -7.12 -16.32 -5.98
CA THR A 128 -5.91 -15.49 -6.14
C THR A 128 -5.30 -15.15 -4.79
N LEU A 129 -6.13 -14.84 -3.79
CA LEU A 129 -5.70 -14.55 -2.43
C LEU A 129 -5.01 -15.76 -1.78
N LEU A 130 -5.58 -16.95 -1.91
CA LEU A 130 -5.03 -18.19 -1.36
C LEU A 130 -3.72 -18.58 -2.06
N GLU A 131 -3.62 -18.41 -3.37
CA GLU A 131 -2.36 -18.63 -4.11
C GLU A 131 -1.25 -17.67 -3.66
N ALA A 132 -1.58 -16.39 -3.44
CA ALA A 132 -0.63 -15.42 -2.92
C ALA A 132 -0.19 -15.76 -1.48
N ALA A 133 -1.12 -16.23 -0.64
CA ALA A 133 -0.82 -16.69 0.70
C ALA A 133 0.11 -17.91 0.69
N ALA A 134 -0.14 -18.88 -0.20
CA ALA A 134 0.68 -20.07 -0.36
C ALA A 134 2.13 -19.73 -0.77
N GLU A 135 2.31 -18.80 -1.72
CA GLU A 135 3.63 -18.39 -2.21
C GLU A 135 4.53 -17.84 -1.08
N VAL A 136 3.93 -17.19 -0.09
CA VAL A 136 4.67 -16.56 1.02
C VAL A 136 4.74 -17.45 2.27
N GLY A 137 4.29 -18.70 2.16
CA GLY A 137 4.37 -19.71 3.20
C GLY A 137 3.29 -19.62 4.28
N LEU A 138 2.17 -18.93 4.00
CA LEU A 138 1.00 -18.95 4.87
C LEU A 138 0.18 -20.22 4.62
N ASP A 139 -0.42 -20.77 5.68
CA ASP A 139 -1.28 -21.95 5.57
C ASP A 139 -2.57 -21.61 4.80
N THR A 140 -2.77 -22.27 3.67
CA THR A 140 -3.91 -22.01 2.78
C THR A 140 -5.23 -22.50 3.37
N GLY A 141 -5.22 -23.54 4.20
CA GLY A 141 -6.41 -24.01 4.91
C GLY A 141 -6.88 -22.98 5.93
N ALA A 142 -5.98 -22.51 6.79
CA ALA A 142 -6.26 -21.48 7.76
C ALA A 142 -6.65 -20.14 7.12
N ALA A 143 -6.01 -19.77 5.99
CA ALA A 143 -6.39 -18.60 5.22
C ALA A 143 -7.81 -18.74 4.63
N GLY A 144 -8.16 -19.93 4.12
CA GLY A 144 -9.49 -20.23 3.61
C GLY A 144 -10.57 -20.20 4.69
N GLU A 145 -10.29 -20.80 5.85
CA GLU A 145 -11.17 -20.72 7.02
C GLU A 145 -11.38 -19.27 7.47
N PHE A 146 -10.32 -18.46 7.52
CA PHE A 146 -10.42 -17.04 7.83
C PHE A 146 -11.26 -16.27 6.79
N LEU A 147 -11.07 -16.53 5.50
CA LEU A 147 -11.86 -15.89 4.44
C LEU A 147 -13.35 -16.23 4.53
N ALA A 148 -13.69 -17.41 5.05
CA ALA A 148 -15.07 -17.85 5.28
C ALA A 148 -15.75 -17.18 6.49
N THR A 149 -15.03 -16.45 7.35
CA THR A 149 -15.62 -15.67 8.45
C THR A 149 -15.80 -14.20 8.08
N ASP A 150 -16.27 -13.41 9.04
CA ASP A 150 -16.38 -11.95 8.97
C ASP A 150 -15.24 -11.22 9.71
N ASP A 151 -14.26 -11.96 10.23
CA ASP A 151 -13.15 -11.39 11.00
C ASP A 151 -12.43 -10.29 10.21
N LEU A 152 -12.11 -9.19 10.91
CA LEU A 152 -11.43 -8.00 10.37
C LEU A 152 -12.22 -7.17 9.34
N LYS A 153 -13.50 -7.49 9.06
CA LYS A 153 -14.35 -6.62 8.21
C LYS A 153 -14.47 -5.21 8.79
N ASP A 154 -14.79 -5.11 10.09
CA ASP A 154 -14.95 -3.82 10.77
C ASP A 154 -13.65 -3.03 10.80
N ASP A 155 -12.50 -3.68 10.99
CA ASP A 155 -11.19 -3.06 10.95
C ASP A 155 -10.89 -2.43 9.58
N VAL A 156 -11.21 -3.15 8.49
CA VAL A 156 -11.03 -2.64 7.12
C VAL A 156 -11.96 -1.45 6.86
N TRP A 157 -13.24 -1.54 7.25
CA TRP A 157 -14.18 -0.42 7.11
C TRP A 157 -13.74 0.81 7.91
N ALA A 158 -13.31 0.61 9.15
CA ALA A 158 -12.78 1.68 9.98
C ALA A 158 -11.55 2.33 9.34
N SER A 159 -10.65 1.54 8.74
CA SER A 159 -9.47 2.06 8.04
C SER A 159 -9.83 2.85 6.79
N TYR A 160 -10.74 2.34 5.95
CA TYR A 160 -11.23 3.03 4.76
C TYR A 160 -11.85 4.38 5.10
N GLY A 161 -12.75 4.43 6.09
CA GLY A 161 -13.37 5.68 6.52
C GLY A 161 -12.36 6.65 7.15
N SER A 162 -11.49 6.16 8.02
CA SER A 162 -10.51 6.98 8.75
C SER A 162 -9.52 7.67 7.81
N THR A 163 -8.99 6.94 6.81
CA THR A 163 -8.03 7.49 5.85
C THR A 163 -8.64 8.61 5.00
N ILE A 164 -9.86 8.41 4.50
CA ILE A 164 -10.59 9.44 3.76
C ILE A 164 -10.92 10.66 4.63
N ARG A 165 -11.39 10.45 5.86
CA ARG A 165 -11.66 11.55 6.82
C ARG A 165 -10.41 12.35 7.17
N LYS A 166 -9.24 11.71 7.19
CA LYS A 166 -7.92 12.36 7.38
C LYS A 166 -7.41 13.08 6.13
N GLY A 167 -8.17 13.08 5.03
CA GLY A 167 -7.81 13.79 3.80
C GLY A 167 -6.85 13.04 2.89
N VAL A 168 -6.61 11.73 3.09
CA VAL A 168 -5.78 10.92 2.18
C VAL A 168 -6.58 10.65 0.90
N ARG A 169 -6.15 11.23 -0.22
CA ARG A 169 -6.85 11.15 -1.53
C ARG A 169 -6.07 10.41 -2.62
N ALA A 170 -4.83 10.03 -2.35
CA ALA A 170 -3.97 9.35 -3.31
C ALA A 170 -3.08 8.33 -2.59
N ILE A 171 -2.79 7.23 -3.27
CA ILE A 171 -1.86 6.20 -2.82
C ILE A 171 -0.73 6.00 -3.86
N PRO A 172 0.46 5.53 -3.44
CA PRO A 172 0.85 5.25 -2.06
C PRO A 172 0.94 6.52 -1.19
N TYR A 173 0.54 6.41 0.07
CA TYR A 173 0.68 7.45 1.09
C TYR A 173 1.53 6.89 2.22
N LEU A 174 2.75 7.41 2.37
CA LEU A 174 3.75 6.86 3.27
C LEU A 174 3.95 7.81 4.45
N VAL A 175 3.89 7.26 5.66
CA VAL A 175 4.16 7.99 6.90
C VAL A 175 5.41 7.39 7.53
N PHE A 176 6.47 8.19 7.60
CA PHE A 176 7.69 7.81 8.28
C PHE A 176 7.70 8.45 9.66
N SER A 177 7.82 7.62 10.69
CA SER A 177 8.00 8.06 12.07
C SER A 177 9.16 7.29 12.68
N ALA A 178 9.87 7.95 13.59
CA ALA A 178 10.82 7.30 14.48
C ALA A 178 10.20 7.30 15.87
N PRO A 179 10.38 6.22 16.67
CA PRO A 179 10.02 6.27 18.07
C PRO A 179 10.68 7.49 18.72
N ALA A 180 9.94 8.21 19.54
CA ALA A 180 10.54 9.12 20.50
C ALA A 180 11.26 8.24 21.54
N LEU A 181 12.44 7.73 21.19
CA LEU A 181 13.28 6.93 22.08
C LEU A 181 13.60 7.79 23.31
N GLY A 182 12.81 7.64 24.38
CA GLY A 182 13.20 7.95 25.75
C GLY A 182 13.79 9.33 26.04
N MET A 183 13.68 10.32 25.15
CA MET A 183 14.03 11.70 25.44
C MET A 183 12.93 12.28 26.33
N VAL A 184 12.89 11.79 27.57
CA VAL A 184 12.42 12.58 28.70
C VAL A 184 13.39 13.74 28.71
N GLY A 185 12.99 14.84 28.07
CA GLY A 185 13.60 16.10 28.41
C GLY A 185 13.46 16.20 29.93
N GLY A 186 14.60 16.27 30.62
CA GLY A 186 14.59 16.60 32.04
C GLY A 186 13.81 17.92 32.26
N PRO A 187 13.75 18.47 33.48
CA PRO A 187 12.95 19.65 33.80
C PRO A 187 13.22 20.92 32.95
N PHE A 188 14.16 20.88 32.01
CA PHE A 188 14.62 21.97 31.15
C PHE A 188 14.54 21.67 29.64
N ARG A 189 13.99 20.53 29.18
CA ARG A 189 13.79 20.25 27.74
C ARG A 189 12.38 19.70 27.47
N PRO A 190 11.70 20.14 26.39
CA PRO A 190 10.47 19.49 25.94
C PRO A 190 10.74 18.03 25.56
N ARG A 191 9.70 17.17 25.63
CA ARG A 191 9.74 15.86 24.95
C ARG A 191 10.10 16.10 23.49
N GLY A 192 11.08 15.36 22.98
CA GLY A 192 11.42 15.38 21.57
C GLY A 192 10.32 14.71 20.75
N GLU A 193 9.22 15.42 20.48
CA GLU A 193 8.23 14.98 19.49
C GLU A 193 8.88 15.11 18.11
N ARG A 194 9.25 13.98 17.51
CA ARG A 194 9.66 13.94 16.11
C ARG A 194 8.39 13.91 15.27
N GLU A 195 8.09 15.02 14.61
CA GLU A 195 6.97 15.11 13.69
C GLU A 195 7.14 14.07 12.56
N PRO A 196 6.11 13.26 12.24
CA PRO A 196 6.17 12.31 11.15
C PRO A 196 6.43 13.01 9.81
N ILE A 197 7.20 12.37 8.94
CA ILE A 197 7.40 12.82 7.56
C ILE A 197 6.42 12.08 6.68
N THR A 198 5.63 12.81 5.90
CA THR A 198 4.65 12.23 4.98
C THR A 198 5.14 12.34 3.53
N ILE A 199 4.93 11.29 2.74
CA ILE A 199 5.22 11.25 1.31
C ILE A 199 3.98 10.79 0.57
N ASN A 200 3.59 11.56 -0.45
CA ASN A 200 2.48 11.25 -1.35
C ASN A 200 3.00 10.73 -2.68
N GLY A 201 2.45 9.62 -3.16
CA GLY A 201 2.81 9.01 -4.43
C GLY A 201 4.12 8.22 -4.39
N SER A 202 4.44 7.57 -5.51
CA SER A 202 5.57 6.63 -5.60
C SER A 202 6.93 7.31 -5.41
N MET A 203 7.06 8.59 -5.79
CA MET A 203 8.27 9.41 -5.69
C MET A 203 9.55 8.76 -6.26
N ASN A 204 10.66 9.51 -6.31
CA ASN A 204 11.94 8.96 -6.74
C ASN A 204 12.77 8.46 -5.54
N PRO A 205 13.77 7.57 -5.75
CA PRO A 205 14.60 7.06 -4.65
C PRO A 205 15.36 8.12 -3.84
N GLN A 206 15.65 9.30 -4.40
CA GLN A 206 16.36 10.36 -3.68
C GLN A 206 15.50 10.98 -2.58
N VAL A 207 14.18 11.07 -2.79
CA VAL A 207 13.24 11.53 -1.75
C VAL A 207 13.34 10.61 -0.53
N PHE A 208 13.26 9.29 -0.75
CA PHE A 208 13.38 8.32 0.35
C PHE A 208 14.75 8.32 1.01
N LEU A 209 15.84 8.48 0.23
CA LEU A 209 17.18 8.61 0.78
C LEU A 209 17.29 9.81 1.72
N SER A 210 16.76 10.97 1.33
CA SER A 210 16.78 12.17 2.18
C SER A 210 15.99 12.00 3.48
N VAL A 211 14.90 11.23 3.47
CA VAL A 211 14.16 10.86 4.68
C VAL A 211 15.01 10.00 5.60
N LEU A 212 15.68 8.97 5.09
CA LEU A 212 16.57 8.11 5.87
C LEU A 212 17.74 8.90 6.48
N GLU A 213 18.38 9.77 5.67
CA GLU A 213 19.45 10.66 6.12
C GLU A 213 18.98 11.62 7.22
N ARG A 214 17.76 12.17 7.11
CA ARG A 214 17.17 13.03 8.15
C ARG A 214 16.94 12.27 9.46
N PHE A 215 16.48 11.01 9.41
CA PHE A 215 16.31 10.20 10.63
C PHE A 215 17.64 9.83 11.29
N ARG A 216 18.67 9.52 10.49
CA ARG A 216 20.04 9.34 10.98
C ARG A 216 20.52 10.59 11.71
N ASP A 217 20.45 11.75 11.05
CA ASP A 217 20.96 13.02 11.58
C ASP A 217 20.24 13.45 12.86
N ALA A 218 18.94 13.17 12.95
CA ALA A 218 18.18 13.43 14.16
C ALA A 218 18.59 12.53 15.34
N THR A 219 19.12 11.34 15.06
CA THR A 219 19.50 10.31 16.05
C THR A 219 20.93 10.47 16.56
N LEU A 220 21.81 11.07 15.76
CA LEU A 220 23.20 11.37 16.15
C LEU A 220 23.37 12.69 16.92
N ARG A 221 22.27 13.43 17.17
CA ARG A 221 22.24 14.67 17.97
C ARG A 221 21.83 14.38 19.41
#